data_AF-Q47P22-F1
#
_entry.id   AF-Q47P22-F1
#
_cell.length_a   1.000
_cell.length_b   1.000
_cell.length_c   1.000
_cell.angle_alpha   90.00
_cell.angle_beta   90.00
_cell.angle_gamma   90.00
#
_symmetry.space_group_name_H-M   'P 1'
#
loop_
_entity.id
_entity.type
_entity.pdbx_description
1 polymer ?
#
loop_
_entity_poly.entity_id
_entity_poly.type
_entity_poly.pdbx_seq_one_letter_code
_entity_poly.pdbx_strand_id
1 'polypeptide(L)'
;MTLLLRALAAALSGLAQLAALEPYGLWPLAVLSPALLLAAVYGVDLRRAAWLGALSGASLMVPLVHWQKVFGIDVWLVIAAAETVYFIPMAMGIALVARLPGWPLWTAALWVVQEFVRARFPLGGFPWGKLAFSQPDSPFAGYAALGSSALVTFMVALTGAALVAAARALKGVYCQPGARQPLLALTGGLTAIVLLPLGGTLALHATALDEERTVTVALVQGNVPNVGEMNILGERMQVLRNHVDGVHELARLVREGEVPQPEMVILPENASDIDAYADPYAASLISEAAADIGAPLLFGITRYSPDGTEREIRSVVWHPHTGPGDHYTKRYLVPFGEYVPFRDVFATVISRLEQVSSDAVPGTEPGAVELNGTTVAVAICFDIAFDRPVREAVAEGGQIIVEPTNNANYNFTGQSDQQLAITRLRAVEHGRPAVIAATSGISAVVDARGQVLYRSPEAEPAVHVAEIPAMRGLTPATRLGALPELALTLAGLGAVVAALVRARRTAGSALRTGQLDQQKTEPSPTG
;
A
#
# COMPACT_ATOMS: atom_id res chain seq x y z
N MET A 1 20.04 0.81 28.41
CA MET A 1 18.69 0.24 28.28
C MET A 1 18.79 -1.25 28.53
N THR A 2 18.03 -1.78 29.49
CA THR A 2 17.99 -3.22 29.79
C THR A 2 17.40 -3.99 28.60
N LEU A 3 17.60 -5.31 28.54
CA LEU A 3 17.02 -6.14 27.47
C LEU A 3 15.48 -6.05 27.46
N LEU A 4 14.85 -6.04 28.65
CA LEU A 4 13.40 -5.89 28.79
C LEU A 4 12.88 -4.60 28.14
N LEU A 5 13.53 -3.46 28.41
CA LEU A 5 13.13 -2.18 27.83
C LEU A 5 13.35 -2.15 26.31
N ARG A 6 14.38 -2.83 25.79
CA ARG A 6 14.60 -2.97 24.34
C ARG A 6 13.51 -3.82 23.69
N ALA A 7 13.16 -4.94 24.30
CA ALA A 7 12.07 -5.80 23.81
C ALA A 7 10.73 -5.05 23.84
N LEU A 8 10.44 -4.32 24.92
CA LEU A 8 9.24 -3.48 25.01
C LEU A 8 9.23 -2.40 23.92
N ALA A 9 10.33 -1.68 23.71
CA ALA A 9 10.41 -0.68 22.64
C ALA A 9 10.23 -1.30 21.24
N ALA A 10 10.77 -2.50 21.00
CA ALA A 10 10.58 -3.21 19.73
C ALA A 10 9.11 -3.64 19.51
N ALA A 11 8.46 -4.20 20.52
CA ALA A 11 7.04 -4.56 20.44
C ALA A 11 6.16 -3.31 20.24
N LEU A 12 6.41 -2.25 21.01
CA LEU A 12 5.71 -0.98 20.87
C LEU A 12 5.95 -0.30 19.52
N SER A 13 7.09 -0.53 18.87
CA SER A 13 7.30 -0.05 17.50
C SER A 13 6.30 -0.66 16.53
N GLY A 14 6.14 -2.00 16.54
CA GLY A 14 5.16 -2.68 15.68
C GLY A 14 3.73 -2.24 15.97
N LEU A 15 3.36 -2.17 17.26
CA LEU A 15 2.04 -1.73 17.69
C LEU A 15 1.76 -0.25 17.36
N ALA A 16 2.76 0.62 17.43
CA ALA A 16 2.61 2.03 17.05
C ALA A 16 2.33 2.17 15.55
N GLN A 17 2.96 1.36 14.70
CA GLN A 17 2.66 1.34 13.27
C GLN A 17 1.28 0.74 12.99
N LEU A 18 0.89 -0.33 13.68
CA LEU A 18 -0.45 -0.91 13.58
C LEU A 18 -1.52 0.14 13.91
N ALA A 19 -1.38 0.83 15.04
CA ALA A 19 -2.33 1.85 15.48
C ALA A 19 -2.35 3.10 14.57
N ALA A 20 -1.29 3.32 13.79
CA ALA A 20 -1.27 4.40 12.80
C ALA A 20 -2.02 4.03 11.51
N LEU A 21 -2.07 2.75 11.16
CA LEU A 21 -2.77 2.25 9.99
C LEU A 21 -4.28 2.16 10.26
N GLU A 22 -5.07 2.17 9.20
CA GLU A 22 -6.50 1.87 9.30
C GLU A 22 -6.74 0.43 9.81
N PRO A 23 -7.80 0.19 10.59
CA PRO A 23 -8.93 1.10 10.89
C PRO A 23 -8.71 2.07 12.08
N TYR A 24 -7.50 2.15 12.66
CA TYR A 24 -7.26 2.98 13.85
C TYR A 24 -6.91 4.43 13.53
N GLY A 25 -6.18 4.67 12.43
CA GLY A 25 -5.95 6.00 11.86
C GLY A 25 -5.11 6.97 12.72
N LEU A 26 -4.39 6.50 13.76
CA LEU A 26 -3.60 7.37 14.65
C LEU A 26 -2.24 7.71 14.03
N TRP A 27 -2.24 8.43 12.91
CA TRP A 27 -1.07 8.70 12.08
C TRP A 27 0.18 9.21 12.83
N PRO A 28 0.13 9.98 13.95
CA PRO A 28 1.35 10.40 14.65
C PRO A 28 2.17 9.23 15.21
N LEU A 29 1.52 8.09 15.49
CA LEU A 29 2.21 6.89 15.98
C LEU A 29 3.11 6.25 14.92
N ALA A 30 2.89 6.54 13.62
CA ALA A 30 3.77 6.11 12.54
C ALA A 30 5.18 6.69 12.69
N VAL A 31 5.32 7.89 13.28
CA VAL A 31 6.62 8.52 13.59
C VAL A 31 7.29 7.81 14.77
N LEU A 32 6.51 7.34 15.74
CA LEU A 32 7.02 6.64 16.92
C LEU A 32 7.53 5.24 16.60
N SER A 33 6.95 4.53 15.63
CA SER A 33 7.44 3.20 15.22
C SER A 33 8.95 3.18 14.88
N PRO A 34 9.44 3.95 13.90
CA PRO A 34 10.86 3.96 13.56
C PRO A 34 11.72 4.52 14.70
N ALA A 35 11.22 5.47 15.49
CA ALA A 35 11.93 5.99 16.66
C ALA A 35 12.17 4.90 17.73
N LEU A 36 11.14 4.11 18.03
CA LEU A 36 11.17 3.05 19.03
C LEU A 36 12.04 1.87 18.59
N LEU A 37 11.93 1.43 17.33
CA LEU A 37 12.79 0.36 16.79
C LEU A 37 14.26 0.79 16.80
N LEU A 38 14.55 2.01 16.33
CA LEU A 38 15.89 2.57 16.37
C LEU A 38 16.44 2.62 17.79
N ALA A 39 15.66 3.11 18.77
CA ALA A 39 16.05 3.13 20.17
C ALA A 39 16.32 1.71 20.70
N ALA A 40 15.48 0.73 20.33
CA ALA A 40 15.60 -0.67 20.70
C ALA A 40 16.90 -1.31 20.19
N VAL A 41 17.33 -0.98 18.96
CA VAL A 41 18.53 -1.58 18.33
C VAL A 41 19.78 -0.71 18.44
N TYR A 42 19.69 0.49 19.02
CA TYR A 42 20.84 1.38 19.12
C TYR A 42 21.96 0.74 19.96
N GLY A 43 23.13 0.55 19.35
CA GLY A 43 24.34 0.05 20.01
C GLY A 43 24.29 -1.44 20.40
N VAL A 44 23.38 -2.24 19.85
CA VAL A 44 23.39 -3.71 20.05
C VAL A 44 24.19 -4.42 18.96
N ASP A 45 24.50 -5.69 19.21
CA ASP A 45 25.03 -6.62 18.21
C ASP A 45 23.94 -7.08 17.22
N LEU A 46 24.36 -7.61 16.08
CA LEU A 46 23.45 -7.96 14.99
C LEU A 46 22.46 -9.06 15.35
N ARG A 47 22.86 -10.03 16.17
CA ARG A 47 21.97 -11.12 16.59
C ARG A 47 20.84 -10.59 17.45
N ARG A 48 21.13 -9.67 18.37
CA ARG A 48 20.09 -9.01 19.16
C ARG A 48 19.21 -8.09 18.31
N ALA A 49 19.81 -7.34 17.38
CA ALA A 49 19.03 -6.50 16.45
C ALA A 49 18.04 -7.35 15.62
N ALA A 50 18.47 -8.52 15.15
CA ALA A 50 17.62 -9.46 14.43
C ALA A 50 16.37 -9.87 15.23
N TRP A 51 16.55 -10.31 16.49
CA TRP A 51 15.42 -10.70 17.34
C TRP A 51 14.49 -9.54 17.69
N LEU A 52 15.04 -8.33 17.91
CA LEU A 52 14.23 -7.13 18.14
C LEU A 52 13.46 -6.73 16.87
N GLY A 53 14.06 -6.87 15.70
CA GLY A 53 13.38 -6.70 14.41
C GLY A 53 12.24 -7.69 14.23
N ALA A 54 12.48 -8.98 14.50
CA ALA A 54 11.43 -10.01 14.46
C ALA A 54 10.27 -9.70 15.42
N LEU A 55 10.56 -9.24 16.64
CA LEU A 55 9.53 -8.86 17.61
C LEU A 55 8.70 -7.65 17.13
N SER A 56 9.35 -6.63 16.57
CA SER A 56 8.67 -5.47 15.98
C SER A 56 7.80 -5.86 14.79
N GLY A 57 8.35 -6.63 13.86
CA GLY A 57 7.63 -7.16 12.70
C GLY A 57 6.44 -8.02 13.09
N ALA A 58 6.59 -8.95 14.04
CA ALA A 58 5.50 -9.81 14.50
C ALA A 58 4.40 -9.01 15.21
N SER A 59 4.78 -8.00 16.00
CA SER A 59 3.82 -7.14 16.71
C SER A 59 3.00 -6.25 15.77
N LEU A 60 3.48 -6.03 14.54
CA LEU A 60 2.75 -5.38 13.46
C LEU A 60 1.98 -6.39 12.60
N MET A 61 2.69 -7.34 11.98
CA MET A 61 2.16 -8.15 10.88
C MET A 61 1.13 -9.16 11.33
N VAL A 62 1.29 -9.76 12.52
CA VAL A 62 0.29 -10.71 13.04
C VAL A 62 -1.08 -10.03 13.17
N PRO A 63 -1.26 -8.92 13.89
CA PRO A 63 -2.55 -8.26 13.94
C PRO A 63 -2.94 -7.60 12.61
N LEU A 64 -2.00 -7.00 11.86
CA LEU A 64 -2.34 -6.24 10.65
C LEU A 64 -3.03 -7.10 9.59
N VAL A 65 -2.54 -8.32 9.36
CA VAL A 65 -3.08 -9.23 8.33
C VAL A 65 -4.06 -10.25 8.89
N HIS A 66 -4.66 -10.00 10.06
CA HIS A 66 -5.61 -10.93 10.70
C HIS A 66 -6.82 -11.25 9.82
N TRP A 67 -7.18 -10.35 8.90
CA TRP A 67 -8.29 -10.52 7.96
C TRP A 67 -8.11 -11.72 7.04
N GLN A 68 -6.87 -12.20 6.86
CA GLN A 68 -6.58 -13.44 6.12
C GLN A 68 -7.04 -14.70 6.84
N LYS A 69 -7.45 -14.61 8.12
CA LYS A 69 -7.99 -15.73 8.89
C LYS A 69 -9.22 -16.37 8.22
N VAL A 70 -9.91 -15.65 7.33
CA VAL A 70 -11.01 -16.21 6.51
C VAL A 70 -10.57 -17.45 5.71
N PHE A 71 -9.29 -17.53 5.32
CA PHE A 71 -8.71 -18.69 4.63
C PHE A 71 -8.14 -19.76 5.56
N GLY A 72 -8.01 -19.46 6.86
CA GLY A 72 -7.43 -20.33 7.88
C GLY A 72 -6.43 -19.60 8.80
N ILE A 73 -6.35 -20.05 10.06
CA ILE A 73 -5.39 -19.53 11.04
C ILE A 73 -3.95 -19.85 10.62
N ASP A 74 -3.75 -21.01 10.02
CA ASP A 74 -2.49 -21.47 9.44
C ASP A 74 -1.99 -20.53 8.32
N VAL A 75 -2.85 -20.20 7.36
CA VAL A 75 -2.52 -19.27 6.26
C VAL A 75 -2.16 -17.89 6.81
N TRP A 76 -3.00 -17.34 7.69
CA TRP A 76 -2.74 -16.05 8.34
C TRP A 76 -1.39 -16.02 9.06
N LEU A 77 -1.09 -17.02 9.90
CA LEU A 77 0.15 -17.05 10.67
C LEU A 77 1.38 -17.26 9.78
N VAL A 78 1.27 -18.04 8.70
CA VAL A 78 2.37 -18.22 7.74
C VAL A 78 2.68 -16.91 7.01
N ILE A 79 1.65 -16.20 6.53
CA ILE A 79 1.85 -14.91 5.84
C ILE A 79 2.37 -13.87 6.83
N ALA A 80 1.81 -13.77 8.03
CA ALA A 80 2.32 -12.87 9.07
C ALA A 80 3.79 -13.17 9.44
N ALA A 81 4.16 -14.45 9.52
CA ALA A 81 5.55 -14.87 9.77
C ALA A 81 6.47 -14.51 8.59
N ALA A 82 6.05 -14.75 7.35
CA ALA A 82 6.80 -14.38 6.16
C ALA A 82 7.04 -12.85 6.09
N GLU A 83 6.00 -12.05 6.36
CA GLU A 83 6.08 -10.60 6.38
C GLU A 83 6.94 -10.07 7.54
N THR A 84 6.97 -10.78 8.67
CA THR A 84 7.83 -10.45 9.82
C THR A 84 9.32 -10.59 9.48
N VAL A 85 9.70 -11.52 8.61
CA VAL A 85 11.12 -11.78 8.27
C VAL A 85 11.80 -10.54 7.72
N TYR A 86 11.11 -9.66 6.99
CA TYR A 86 11.69 -8.45 6.42
C TYR A 86 12.18 -7.44 7.47
N PHE A 87 11.64 -7.48 8.68
CA PHE A 87 12.05 -6.60 9.78
C PHE A 87 13.40 -7.02 10.39
N ILE A 88 13.80 -8.28 10.22
CA ILE A 88 15.06 -8.82 10.71
C ILE A 88 16.28 -8.13 10.06
N PRO A 89 16.47 -8.19 8.73
CA PRO A 89 17.60 -7.53 8.08
C PRO A 89 17.51 -6.00 8.19
N MET A 90 16.30 -5.42 8.22
CA MET A 90 16.11 -3.99 8.45
C MET A 90 16.68 -3.57 9.82
N ALA A 91 16.28 -4.23 10.90
CA ALA A 91 16.75 -3.94 12.26
C ALA A 91 18.26 -4.14 12.41
N MET A 92 18.82 -5.19 11.78
CA MET A 92 20.27 -5.40 11.70
C MET A 92 20.97 -4.25 10.97
N GLY A 93 20.42 -3.81 9.84
CA GLY A 93 20.90 -2.67 9.06
C GLY A 93 20.89 -1.39 9.89
N ILE A 94 19.80 -1.11 10.61
CA ILE A 94 19.66 0.07 11.48
C ILE A 94 20.75 0.05 12.55
N ALA A 95 21.01 -1.10 13.20
CA ALA A 95 22.06 -1.23 14.21
C ALA A 95 23.48 -0.98 13.65
N LEU A 96 23.71 -1.27 12.36
CA LEU A 96 24.96 -0.97 11.66
C LEU A 96 25.09 0.52 11.31
N VAL A 97 24.09 1.07 10.61
CA VAL A 97 24.15 2.44 10.09
C VAL A 97 24.01 3.49 11.20
N ALA A 98 23.45 3.13 12.36
CA ALA A 98 23.45 3.96 13.58
C ALA A 98 24.86 4.40 14.04
N ARG A 99 25.91 3.77 13.50
CA ARG A 99 27.33 4.10 13.78
C ARG A 99 27.96 5.07 12.78
N LEU A 100 27.24 5.40 11.70
CA LEU A 100 27.72 6.30 10.65
C LEU A 100 27.36 7.77 10.95
N PRO A 101 28.13 8.73 10.44
CA PRO A 101 27.67 10.12 10.39
C PRO A 101 26.40 10.21 9.52
N GLY A 102 25.46 11.08 9.90
CA GLY A 102 24.18 11.18 9.20
C GLY A 102 23.25 9.99 9.39
N TRP A 103 23.46 9.17 10.44
CA TRP A 103 22.65 7.98 10.70
C TRP A 103 21.13 8.15 10.64
N PRO A 104 20.50 9.31 10.96
CA PRO A 104 19.06 9.44 10.81
C PRO A 104 18.57 9.24 9.38
N LEU A 105 19.34 9.74 8.39
CA LEU A 105 19.04 9.59 6.96
C LEU A 105 19.13 8.13 6.53
N TRP A 106 20.17 7.42 6.98
CA TRP A 106 20.38 6.02 6.63
C TRP A 106 19.35 5.09 7.28
N THR A 107 18.94 5.39 8.52
CA THR A 107 17.84 4.68 9.18
C THR A 107 16.54 4.83 8.39
N ALA A 108 16.22 6.05 7.94
CA ALA A 108 15.02 6.30 7.14
C ALA A 108 15.07 5.59 5.77
N ALA A 109 16.22 5.62 5.09
CA ALA A 109 16.43 4.93 3.83
C ALA A 109 16.27 3.41 3.96
N LEU A 110 16.68 2.81 5.08
CA LEU A 110 16.50 1.37 5.33
C LEU A 110 15.05 0.94 5.50
N TRP A 111 14.17 1.85 5.92
CA TRP A 111 12.74 1.59 5.93
C TRP A 111 12.20 1.44 4.50
N VAL A 112 12.64 2.32 3.61
CA VAL A 112 12.31 2.24 2.17
C VAL A 112 12.90 0.97 1.55
N VAL A 113 14.15 0.60 1.87
CA VAL A 113 14.75 -0.67 1.39
C VAL A 113 13.88 -1.87 1.77
N GLN A 114 13.42 -1.92 3.02
CA GLN A 114 12.61 -3.03 3.51
C GLN A 114 11.27 -3.11 2.78
N GLU A 115 10.56 -1.98 2.64
CA GLU A 115 9.29 -1.91 1.92
C GLU A 115 9.45 -2.20 0.42
N PHE A 116 10.55 -1.74 -0.20
CA PHE A 116 10.88 -1.99 -1.60
C PHE A 116 10.99 -3.50 -1.89
N VAL A 117 11.71 -4.23 -1.03
CA VAL A 117 11.92 -5.68 -1.19
C VAL A 117 10.61 -6.43 -0.96
N ARG A 118 9.91 -6.10 0.14
CA ARG A 118 8.66 -6.77 0.53
C ARG A 118 7.53 -6.57 -0.49
N ALA A 119 7.48 -5.41 -1.14
CA ALA A 119 6.53 -5.12 -2.21
C ALA A 119 6.82 -5.83 -3.54
N ARG A 120 7.90 -6.63 -3.65
CA ARG A 120 8.32 -7.27 -4.92
C ARG A 120 8.67 -8.76 -4.81
N PHE A 121 9.06 -9.22 -3.63
CA PHE A 121 9.55 -10.58 -3.42
C PHE A 121 9.03 -11.15 -2.11
N PRO A 122 8.70 -12.46 -2.07
CA PRO A 122 8.51 -13.39 -3.18
C PRO A 122 7.13 -13.19 -3.86
N LEU A 123 6.87 -13.93 -4.95
CA LEU A 123 5.52 -14.04 -5.57
C LEU A 123 4.88 -12.71 -6.01
N GLY A 124 5.68 -11.74 -6.47
CA GLY A 124 5.20 -10.41 -6.83
C GLY A 124 5.08 -9.44 -5.65
N GLY A 125 5.25 -9.92 -4.41
CA GLY A 125 5.34 -9.12 -3.19
C GLY A 125 4.00 -8.83 -2.50
N PHE A 126 4.10 -8.25 -1.31
CA PHE A 126 2.96 -7.86 -0.48
C PHE A 126 3.21 -6.48 0.13
N PRO A 127 2.78 -5.39 -0.53
CA PRO A 127 3.08 -4.02 -0.11
C PRO A 127 2.29 -3.55 1.13
N TRP A 128 1.44 -4.39 1.73
CA TRP A 128 0.52 -3.97 2.79
C TRP A 128 1.24 -3.42 4.02
N GLY A 129 0.67 -2.42 4.70
CA GLY A 129 1.25 -1.89 5.95
C GLY A 129 2.52 -1.04 5.80
N LYS A 130 2.84 -0.51 4.61
CA LYS A 130 3.86 0.55 4.47
C LYS A 130 3.56 1.70 5.44
N LEU A 131 4.59 2.37 5.97
CA LEU A 131 4.39 3.57 6.79
C LEU A 131 3.58 4.62 6.03
N ALA A 132 3.84 4.77 4.73
CA ALA A 132 3.13 5.72 3.87
C ALA A 132 1.59 5.57 3.90
N PHE A 133 1.07 4.34 4.02
CA PHE A 133 -0.36 4.09 4.00
C PHE A 133 -1.09 4.54 5.27
N SER A 134 -0.37 4.92 6.32
CA SER A 134 -0.94 5.57 7.52
C SER A 134 -1.04 7.09 7.41
N GLN A 135 -0.61 7.68 6.30
CA GLN A 135 -0.40 9.12 6.16
C GLN A 135 -1.41 9.90 5.28
N PRO A 136 -2.50 9.35 4.71
CA PRO A 136 -3.45 10.16 3.93
C PRO A 136 -3.99 11.42 4.64
N ASP A 137 -4.21 11.35 5.97
CA ASP A 137 -4.69 12.49 6.78
C ASP A 137 -3.58 13.30 7.44
N SER A 138 -2.32 13.01 7.13
CA SER A 138 -1.20 13.60 7.83
C SER A 138 -0.54 14.75 7.04
N PRO A 139 0.23 15.62 7.72
CA PRO A 139 1.07 16.61 7.04
C PRO A 139 2.09 15.99 6.06
N PHE A 140 2.35 14.68 6.11
CA PHE A 140 3.30 14.01 5.23
C PHE A 140 2.69 13.58 3.89
N ALA A 141 1.36 13.64 3.72
CA ALA A 141 0.65 13.17 2.53
C ALA A 141 1.22 13.77 1.23
N GLY A 142 1.52 15.07 1.22
CA GLY A 142 2.01 15.77 0.03
C GLY A 142 3.36 15.27 -0.51
N TYR A 143 4.16 14.55 0.29
CA TYR A 143 5.37 13.90 -0.23
C TYR A 143 5.06 12.78 -1.23
N ALA A 144 3.85 12.21 -1.20
CA ALA A 144 3.43 11.21 -2.17
C ALA A 144 3.47 11.77 -3.61
N ALA A 145 3.02 13.01 -3.80
CA ALA A 145 3.04 13.68 -5.11
C ALA A 145 4.46 14.03 -5.60
N LEU A 146 5.45 14.05 -4.69
CA LEU A 146 6.84 14.35 -5.03
C LEU A 146 7.66 13.08 -5.31
N GLY A 147 7.45 12.01 -4.54
CA GLY A 147 8.29 10.83 -4.60
C GLY A 147 7.61 9.52 -4.20
N SER A 148 6.31 9.40 -4.48
CA SER A 148 5.50 8.21 -4.20
C SER A 148 5.39 7.89 -2.69
N SER A 149 4.77 6.75 -2.38
CA SER A 149 4.76 6.15 -1.04
C SER A 149 6.17 6.06 -0.43
N ALA A 150 7.21 5.82 -1.23
CA ALA A 150 8.58 5.73 -0.77
C ALA A 150 9.09 7.00 -0.08
N LEU A 151 8.81 8.18 -0.63
CA LEU A 151 9.23 9.44 -0.02
C LEU A 151 8.44 9.74 1.26
N VAL A 152 7.15 9.38 1.31
CA VAL A 152 6.33 9.50 2.53
C VAL A 152 6.92 8.62 3.64
N THR A 153 7.18 7.34 3.35
CA THR A 153 7.84 6.41 4.29
C THR A 153 9.17 7.00 4.79
N PHE A 154 10.00 7.51 3.87
CA PHE A 154 11.28 8.10 4.23
C PHE A 154 11.12 9.31 5.16
N MET A 155 10.20 10.23 4.89
CA MET A 155 10.02 11.45 5.69
C MET A 155 9.46 11.15 7.08
N VAL A 156 8.53 10.18 7.20
CA VAL A 156 8.02 9.70 8.48
C VAL A 156 9.15 9.04 9.29
N ALA A 157 9.91 8.13 8.67
CA ALA A 157 11.02 7.44 9.32
C ALA A 157 12.15 8.39 9.71
N LEU A 158 12.44 9.40 8.89
CA LEU A 158 13.42 10.44 9.18
C LEU A 158 12.98 11.30 10.37
N THR A 159 11.71 11.64 10.46
CA THR A 159 11.16 12.37 11.61
C THR A 159 11.30 11.54 12.90
N GLY A 160 11.01 10.24 12.84
CA GLY A 160 11.23 9.33 13.97
C GLY A 160 12.69 9.21 14.38
N ALA A 161 13.59 9.16 13.41
CA ALA A 161 15.03 9.16 13.65
C ALA A 161 15.53 10.50 14.22
N ALA A 162 14.96 11.63 13.78
CA ALA A 162 15.24 12.96 14.31
C ALA A 162 14.80 13.10 15.78
N LEU A 163 13.68 12.49 16.18
CA LEU A 163 13.26 12.42 17.59
C LEU A 163 14.31 11.72 18.45
N VAL A 164 14.83 10.58 18.00
CA VAL A 164 15.90 9.86 18.72
C VAL A 164 17.18 10.68 18.75
N ALA A 165 17.51 11.38 17.66
CA ALA A 165 18.67 12.27 17.61
C ALA A 165 18.56 13.42 18.62
N ALA A 166 17.41 14.09 18.68
CA ALA A 166 17.12 15.15 19.63
C ALA A 166 17.18 14.63 21.08
N ALA A 167 16.55 13.49 21.39
CA ALA A 167 16.58 12.91 22.73
C ALA A 167 18.00 12.56 23.19
N ARG A 168 18.85 12.04 22.28
CA ARG A 168 20.26 11.75 22.57
C ARG A 168 21.09 13.02 22.74
N ALA A 169 20.85 14.02 21.90
CA ALA A 169 21.51 15.31 21.96
C ALA A 169 21.18 16.05 23.26
N LEU A 170 19.93 16.04 23.69
CA LEU A 170 19.46 16.58 24.96
C LEU A 170 20.22 15.96 26.14
N LYS A 171 20.34 14.63 26.18
CA LYS A 171 21.16 13.95 27.19
C LYS A 171 22.63 14.41 27.15
N GLY A 172 23.19 14.61 25.95
CA GLY A 172 24.53 15.14 25.77
C GLY A 172 24.69 16.56 26.34
N VAL A 173 23.73 17.45 26.10
CA VAL A 173 23.72 18.82 26.66
C VAL A 173 23.71 18.78 28.19
N TYR A 174 22.88 17.91 28.79
CA TYR A 174 22.82 17.77 30.24
C TYR A 174 24.11 17.20 30.85
N CYS A 175 24.72 16.20 30.21
CA CYS A 175 25.93 15.56 30.72
C CYS A 175 27.22 16.35 30.43
N GLN A 176 27.21 17.23 29.44
CA GLN A 176 28.37 18.05 29.04
C GLN A 176 27.97 19.53 28.84
N PRO A 177 27.73 20.26 29.95
CA PRO A 177 27.36 21.67 29.87
C PRO A 177 28.42 22.48 29.11
N GLY A 178 28.01 23.24 28.08
CA GLY A 178 28.91 24.08 27.26
C GLY A 178 29.43 23.46 25.97
N ALA A 179 29.17 22.17 25.71
CA ALA A 179 29.55 21.54 24.45
C ALA A 179 28.64 22.01 23.29
N ARG A 180 29.24 22.59 22.24
CA ARG A 180 28.49 23.11 21.07
C ARG A 180 27.84 22.01 20.22
N GLN A 181 28.49 20.85 20.10
CA GLN A 181 28.02 19.75 19.25
C GLN A 181 26.65 19.16 19.66
N PRO A 182 26.39 18.80 20.93
CA PRO A 182 25.08 18.30 21.33
C PRO A 182 23.99 19.37 21.23
N LEU A 183 24.32 20.65 21.44
CA LEU A 183 23.36 21.73 21.22
C LEU A 183 22.95 21.85 19.75
N LEU A 184 23.91 21.83 18.82
CA LEU A 184 23.63 21.86 17.37
C LEU A 184 22.85 20.64 16.89
N ALA A 185 23.13 19.45 17.45
CA ALA A 185 22.38 18.24 17.14
C ALA A 185 20.94 18.30 17.69
N LEU A 186 20.75 18.90 18.86
CA LEU A 186 19.43 19.10 19.45
C LEU A 186 18.61 20.08 18.61
N THR A 187 19.18 21.23 18.26
CA THR A 187 18.49 22.22 17.41
C THR A 187 18.18 21.64 16.04
N GLY A 188 19.14 20.97 15.39
CA GLY A 188 18.90 20.31 14.10
C GLY A 188 17.79 19.25 14.17
N GLY A 189 17.76 18.44 15.24
CA GLY A 189 16.69 17.46 15.47
C GLY A 189 15.32 18.11 15.65
N LEU A 190 15.22 19.13 16.52
CA LEU A 190 13.97 19.88 16.75
C LEU A 190 13.50 20.62 15.49
N THR A 191 14.41 21.23 14.74
CA THR A 191 14.11 21.86 13.47
C THR A 191 13.57 20.85 12.45
N ALA A 192 14.17 19.67 12.34
CA ALA A 192 13.67 18.62 11.45
C ALA A 192 12.26 18.15 11.83
N ILE A 193 11.98 17.98 13.13
CA ILE A 193 10.64 17.58 13.62
C ILE A 193 9.55 18.56 13.22
N VAL A 194 9.87 19.85 13.08
CA VAL A 194 8.91 20.87 12.66
C VAL A 194 8.87 21.04 11.14
N LEU A 195 10.03 21.09 10.48
CA LEU A 195 10.11 21.40 9.06
C LEU A 195 9.69 20.25 8.15
N LEU A 196 9.88 18.99 8.56
CA LEU A 196 9.51 17.84 7.73
C LEU A 196 7.98 17.72 7.54
N PRO A 197 7.14 17.78 8.58
CA PRO A 197 5.68 17.88 8.42
C PRO A 197 5.25 19.10 7.60
N LEU A 198 5.83 20.28 7.89
CA LEU A 198 5.50 21.52 7.18
C LEU A 198 5.82 21.40 5.67
N GLY A 199 6.94 20.79 5.32
CA GLY A 199 7.33 20.54 3.93
C GLY A 199 6.33 19.68 3.18
N GLY A 200 5.74 18.68 3.84
CA GLY A 200 4.71 17.84 3.23
C GLY A 200 3.39 18.59 3.01
N THR A 201 2.97 19.44 3.95
CA THR A 201 1.81 20.32 3.77
C THR A 201 2.01 21.30 2.61
N LEU A 202 3.20 21.91 2.52
CA LEU A 202 3.53 22.81 1.41
C LEU A 202 3.61 22.07 0.08
N ALA A 203 4.16 20.85 0.06
CA ALA A 203 4.22 20.01 -1.13
C ALA A 203 2.82 19.71 -1.68
N LEU A 204 1.86 19.38 -0.82
CA LEU A 204 0.48 19.08 -1.22
C LEU A 204 -0.15 20.25 -2.01
N HIS A 205 0.12 21.49 -1.60
CA HIS A 205 -0.34 22.68 -2.32
C HIS A 205 0.47 22.97 -3.58
N ALA A 206 1.79 22.79 -3.53
CA ALA A 206 2.69 23.07 -4.64
C ALA A 206 2.56 22.10 -5.82
N THR A 207 2.05 20.89 -5.58
CA THR A 207 1.85 19.86 -6.61
C THR A 207 0.40 19.71 -7.07
N ALA A 208 -0.48 20.64 -6.69
CA ALA A 208 -1.86 20.65 -7.18
C ALA A 208 -1.87 20.77 -8.71
N LEU A 209 -2.68 19.93 -9.35
CA LEU A 209 -2.86 19.91 -10.80
C LEU A 209 -4.13 20.67 -11.19
N ASP A 210 -4.22 21.07 -12.46
CA ASP A 210 -5.38 21.76 -12.99
C ASP A 210 -6.51 20.78 -13.29
N GLU A 211 -7.75 21.20 -13.00
CA GLU A 211 -8.97 20.55 -13.47
C GLU A 211 -9.16 20.87 -14.96
N GLU A 212 -9.41 19.84 -15.77
CA GLU A 212 -9.74 20.00 -17.18
C GLU A 212 -11.24 20.23 -17.38
N ARG A 213 -12.05 19.43 -16.71
CA ARG A 213 -13.51 19.54 -16.66
C ARG A 213 -14.05 18.78 -15.46
N THR A 214 -15.27 19.11 -15.06
CA THR A 214 -16.03 18.27 -14.13
C THR A 214 -16.68 17.11 -14.89
N VAL A 215 -16.72 15.92 -14.27
CA VAL A 215 -17.33 14.70 -14.79
C VAL A 215 -18.34 14.16 -13.79
N THR A 216 -19.53 13.79 -14.24
CA THR A 216 -20.53 13.13 -13.38
C THR A 216 -20.33 11.61 -13.45
N VAL A 217 -19.93 11.01 -12.34
CA VAL A 217 -19.66 9.56 -12.23
C VAL A 217 -20.60 8.94 -11.22
N ALA A 218 -21.22 7.83 -11.57
CA ALA A 218 -21.97 7.01 -10.63
C ALA A 218 -21.17 5.77 -10.21
N LEU A 219 -21.38 5.31 -8.98
CA LEU A 219 -20.94 4.00 -8.50
C LEU A 219 -22.14 3.20 -8.02
N VAL A 220 -22.08 1.87 -8.22
CA VAL A 220 -23.11 0.93 -7.79
C VAL A 220 -22.47 -0.20 -6.99
N GLN A 221 -22.96 -0.41 -5.78
CA GLN A 221 -22.59 -1.49 -4.87
C GLN A 221 -23.81 -2.39 -4.70
N GLY A 222 -23.78 -3.59 -5.29
CA GLY A 222 -24.93 -4.51 -5.30
C GLY A 222 -25.04 -5.38 -4.03
N ASN A 223 -23.95 -5.55 -3.28
CA ASN A 223 -23.82 -6.49 -2.18
C ASN A 223 -23.87 -7.98 -2.62
N VAL A 224 -23.52 -8.87 -1.70
CA VAL A 224 -23.57 -10.34 -1.86
C VAL A 224 -24.37 -10.98 -0.73
N PRO A 225 -24.92 -12.20 -0.92
CA PRO A 225 -25.74 -12.85 0.09
C PRO A 225 -24.95 -13.36 1.32
N ASN A 226 -23.70 -13.84 1.14
CA ASN A 226 -22.92 -14.51 2.20
C ASN A 226 -21.66 -13.69 2.56
N VAL A 227 -21.86 -12.48 3.08
CA VAL A 227 -20.77 -11.57 3.44
C VAL A 227 -19.87 -12.14 4.56
N GLY A 228 -18.54 -12.02 4.40
CA GLY A 228 -17.55 -12.43 5.40
C GLY A 228 -17.21 -13.92 5.41
N GLU A 229 -17.79 -14.70 4.50
CA GLU A 229 -17.54 -16.14 4.36
C GLU A 229 -16.53 -16.45 3.23
N MET A 230 -16.00 -17.67 3.17
CA MET A 230 -15.09 -18.09 2.09
C MET A 230 -15.84 -18.24 0.75
N ASN A 231 -17.08 -18.75 0.78
CA ASN A 231 -17.98 -18.75 -0.37
C ASN A 231 -19.01 -17.63 -0.24
N ILE A 232 -18.73 -16.53 -0.92
CA ILE A 232 -19.57 -15.32 -0.92
C ILE A 232 -20.75 -15.40 -1.90
N LEU A 233 -20.74 -16.38 -2.81
CA LEU A 233 -21.73 -16.53 -3.85
C LEU A 233 -22.98 -17.22 -3.26
N GLY A 234 -24.16 -16.81 -3.74
CA GLY A 234 -25.43 -17.44 -3.41
C GLY A 234 -25.99 -18.20 -4.60
N GLU A 235 -27.22 -17.87 -4.97
CA GLU A 235 -27.85 -18.44 -6.16
C GLU A 235 -27.14 -17.99 -7.44
N ARG A 236 -27.21 -18.82 -8.48
CA ARG A 236 -26.63 -18.49 -9.80
C ARG A 236 -27.18 -17.14 -10.29
N MET A 237 -26.29 -16.25 -10.73
CA MET A 237 -26.57 -14.88 -11.20
C MET A 237 -27.08 -13.93 -10.11
N GLN A 238 -27.09 -14.32 -8.83
CA GLN A 238 -27.61 -13.43 -7.78
C GLN A 238 -26.74 -12.17 -7.64
N VAL A 239 -25.42 -12.31 -7.71
CA VAL A 239 -24.49 -11.16 -7.64
C VAL A 239 -24.68 -10.26 -8.87
N LEU A 240 -24.76 -10.85 -10.07
CA LEU A 240 -25.08 -10.10 -11.30
C LEU A 240 -26.39 -9.31 -11.16
N ARG A 241 -27.47 -9.96 -10.72
CA ARG A 241 -28.78 -9.32 -10.58
C ARG A 241 -28.74 -8.17 -9.58
N ASN A 242 -28.12 -8.37 -8.41
CA ASN A 242 -27.98 -7.32 -7.40
C ASN A 242 -27.34 -6.03 -7.97
N HIS A 243 -26.30 -6.17 -8.79
CA HIS A 243 -25.62 -5.03 -9.41
C HIS A 243 -26.44 -4.41 -10.54
N VAL A 244 -27.09 -5.22 -11.37
CA VAL A 244 -28.00 -4.76 -12.44
C VAL A 244 -29.20 -4.01 -11.85
N ASP A 245 -29.81 -4.54 -10.78
CA ASP A 245 -30.91 -3.89 -10.06
C ASP A 245 -30.48 -2.54 -9.49
N GLY A 246 -29.25 -2.42 -8.98
CA GLY A 246 -28.67 -1.15 -8.55
C GLY A 246 -28.51 -0.13 -9.69
N VAL A 247 -28.21 -0.58 -10.91
CA VAL A 247 -28.16 0.30 -12.10
C VAL A 247 -29.57 0.73 -12.52
N HIS A 248 -30.56 -0.15 -12.45
CA HIS A 248 -31.96 0.20 -12.71
C HIS A 248 -32.51 1.20 -11.68
N GLU A 249 -32.13 1.03 -10.41
CA GLU A 249 -32.46 1.99 -9.36
C GLU A 249 -31.81 3.36 -9.61
N LEU A 250 -30.53 3.37 -10.01
CA LEU A 250 -29.86 4.60 -10.45
C LEU A 250 -30.61 5.28 -11.61
N ALA A 251 -31.01 4.52 -12.63
CA ALA A 251 -31.75 5.04 -13.77
C ALA A 251 -33.12 5.62 -13.37
N ARG A 252 -33.79 5.01 -12.40
CA ARG A 252 -35.02 5.54 -11.79
C ARG A 252 -34.77 6.89 -11.11
N LEU A 253 -33.75 6.98 -10.25
CA LEU A 253 -33.38 8.23 -9.55
C LEU A 253 -33.06 9.37 -10.52
N VAL A 254 -32.38 9.07 -11.63
CA VAL A 254 -32.11 10.06 -12.70
C VAL A 254 -33.39 10.53 -13.39
N ARG A 255 -34.29 9.60 -13.77
CA ARG A 255 -35.57 9.95 -14.41
C ARG A 255 -36.47 10.80 -13.53
N GLU A 256 -36.42 10.56 -12.22
CA GLU A 256 -37.18 11.34 -11.22
C GLU A 256 -36.51 12.68 -10.88
N GLY A 257 -35.29 12.92 -11.36
CA GLY A 257 -34.54 14.15 -11.14
C GLY A 257 -33.93 14.26 -9.74
N GLU A 258 -33.81 13.15 -9.01
CA GLU A 258 -33.18 13.12 -7.68
C GLU A 258 -31.66 13.23 -7.76
N VAL A 259 -31.06 12.72 -8.84
CA VAL A 259 -29.61 12.78 -9.10
C VAL A 259 -29.35 13.16 -10.57
N PRO A 260 -28.20 13.78 -10.90
CA PRO A 260 -27.88 14.13 -12.28
C PRO A 260 -27.59 12.88 -13.12
N GLN A 261 -27.78 13.00 -14.44
CA GLN A 261 -27.41 11.96 -15.41
C GLN A 261 -25.89 11.71 -15.35
N PRO A 262 -25.44 10.48 -15.05
CA PRO A 262 -24.01 10.18 -15.07
C PRO A 262 -23.48 10.04 -16.50
N GLU A 263 -22.22 10.42 -16.69
CA GLU A 263 -21.47 10.18 -17.94
C GLU A 263 -20.91 8.76 -18.02
N MET A 264 -20.76 8.09 -16.87
CA MET A 264 -20.34 6.70 -16.75
C MET A 264 -20.80 6.12 -15.40
N VAL A 265 -20.98 4.80 -15.35
CA VAL A 265 -21.30 4.07 -14.11
C VAL A 265 -20.20 3.06 -13.83
N ILE A 266 -19.62 3.10 -12.64
CA ILE A 266 -18.57 2.19 -12.19
C ILE A 266 -19.19 1.08 -11.36
N LEU A 267 -18.90 -0.17 -11.73
CA LEU A 267 -19.29 -1.34 -10.96
C LEU A 267 -18.08 -2.08 -10.40
N PRO A 268 -18.27 -2.91 -9.36
CA PRO A 268 -17.18 -3.56 -8.65
C PRO A 268 -16.50 -4.68 -9.45
N GLU A 269 -15.37 -5.15 -8.93
CA GLU A 269 -14.74 -6.39 -9.39
C GLU A 269 -15.72 -7.57 -9.22
N ASN A 270 -15.79 -8.44 -10.24
CA ASN A 270 -16.71 -9.59 -10.24
C ASN A 270 -18.17 -9.19 -9.91
N ALA A 271 -18.61 -8.03 -10.41
CA ALA A 271 -20.02 -7.63 -10.37
C ALA A 271 -20.93 -8.66 -11.07
N SER A 272 -20.38 -9.44 -12.01
CA SER A 272 -21.01 -10.65 -12.53
C SER A 272 -20.31 -11.90 -11.97
N ASP A 273 -21.09 -12.79 -11.36
CA ASP A 273 -20.68 -14.14 -10.99
C ASP A 273 -20.70 -15.13 -12.19
N ILE A 274 -21.19 -14.67 -13.35
CA ILE A 274 -21.21 -15.41 -14.62
C ILE A 274 -20.32 -14.73 -15.67
N ASP A 275 -19.66 -15.53 -16.51
CA ASP A 275 -18.95 -14.99 -17.68
C ASP A 275 -19.95 -14.48 -18.73
N ALA A 276 -20.12 -13.16 -18.79
CA ALA A 276 -21.04 -12.50 -19.69
C ALA A 276 -20.60 -12.57 -21.18
N TYR A 277 -19.36 -12.97 -21.49
CA TYR A 277 -18.98 -13.27 -22.88
C TYR A 277 -19.50 -14.64 -23.34
N ALA A 278 -19.69 -15.57 -22.40
CA ALA A 278 -20.10 -16.93 -22.68
C ALA A 278 -21.61 -17.17 -22.49
N ASP A 279 -22.27 -16.39 -21.63
CA ASP A 279 -23.70 -16.52 -21.30
C ASP A 279 -24.51 -15.36 -21.91
N PRO A 280 -25.30 -15.58 -22.99
CA PRO A 280 -26.07 -14.53 -23.65
C PRO A 280 -27.13 -13.87 -22.77
N TYR A 281 -27.64 -14.57 -21.75
CA TYR A 281 -28.63 -14.02 -20.83
C TYR A 281 -27.96 -13.09 -19.81
N ALA A 282 -26.77 -13.44 -19.31
CA ALA A 282 -25.98 -12.51 -18.51
C ALA A 282 -25.63 -11.24 -19.32
N ALA A 283 -25.23 -11.40 -20.59
CA ALA A 283 -24.97 -10.28 -21.49
C ALA A 283 -26.21 -9.39 -21.73
N SER A 284 -27.40 -9.98 -21.84
CA SER A 284 -28.64 -9.22 -22.05
C SER A 284 -28.99 -8.39 -20.82
N LEU A 285 -28.86 -8.93 -19.61
CA LEU A 285 -29.09 -8.19 -18.36
C LEU A 285 -28.19 -6.95 -18.24
N ILE A 286 -26.89 -7.09 -18.56
CA ILE A 286 -25.94 -5.96 -18.52
C ILE A 286 -26.28 -4.94 -19.61
N SER A 287 -26.67 -5.41 -20.81
CA SER A 287 -27.04 -4.52 -21.92
C SER A 287 -28.32 -3.75 -21.64
N GLU A 288 -29.33 -4.39 -21.03
CA GLU A 288 -30.58 -3.76 -20.59
C GLU A 288 -30.31 -2.71 -19.51
N ALA A 289 -29.45 -3.01 -18.52
CA ALA A 289 -29.02 -2.05 -17.51
C ALA A 289 -28.32 -0.82 -18.12
N ALA A 290 -27.37 -1.04 -19.03
CA ALA A 290 -26.66 0.04 -19.73
C ALA A 290 -27.60 0.90 -20.58
N ALA A 291 -28.57 0.27 -21.25
CA ALA A 291 -29.58 0.97 -22.03
C ALA A 291 -30.55 1.78 -21.15
N ASP A 292 -30.93 1.27 -19.98
CA ASP A 292 -31.87 1.93 -19.06
C ASP A 292 -31.28 3.21 -18.44
N ILE A 293 -30.01 3.17 -18.01
CA ILE A 293 -29.30 4.36 -17.53
C ILE A 293 -28.83 5.28 -18.66
N GLY A 294 -28.66 4.75 -19.87
CA GLY A 294 -28.20 5.52 -21.03
C GLY A 294 -26.74 5.98 -20.96
N ALA A 295 -25.90 5.32 -20.16
CA ALA A 295 -24.49 5.63 -19.94
C ALA A 295 -23.62 4.35 -19.98
N PRO A 296 -22.35 4.42 -20.41
CA PRO A 296 -21.47 3.26 -20.39
C PRO A 296 -21.18 2.78 -18.97
N LEU A 297 -21.16 1.45 -18.80
CA LEU A 297 -20.83 0.79 -17.55
C LEU A 297 -19.37 0.32 -17.57
N LEU A 298 -18.58 0.57 -16.53
CA LEU A 298 -17.33 -0.17 -16.31
C LEU A 298 -17.65 -1.39 -15.44
N PHE A 299 -17.85 -2.54 -16.07
CA PHE A 299 -18.40 -3.73 -15.44
C PHE A 299 -17.31 -4.76 -15.12
N GLY A 300 -17.19 -5.17 -13.85
CA GLY A 300 -16.26 -6.21 -13.44
C GLY A 300 -16.77 -7.61 -13.76
N ILE A 301 -16.00 -8.38 -14.54
CA ILE A 301 -16.33 -9.76 -14.91
C ILE A 301 -15.10 -10.68 -14.82
N THR A 302 -15.36 -11.97 -14.67
CA THR A 302 -14.37 -13.01 -14.88
C THR A 302 -14.61 -13.66 -16.24
N ARG A 303 -13.58 -13.65 -17.11
CA ARG A 303 -13.61 -14.30 -18.42
C ARG A 303 -12.84 -15.61 -18.36
N TYR A 304 -13.43 -16.70 -18.85
CA TYR A 304 -12.76 -17.99 -18.91
C TYR A 304 -12.23 -18.30 -20.31
N SER A 305 -11.09 -18.98 -20.35
CA SER A 305 -10.60 -19.66 -21.55
C SER A 305 -11.60 -20.73 -22.02
N PRO A 306 -11.66 -21.06 -23.33
CA PRO A 306 -12.62 -22.05 -23.85
C PRO A 306 -12.53 -23.43 -23.21
N ASP A 307 -11.36 -23.84 -22.72
CA ASP A 307 -11.11 -25.09 -21.99
C ASP A 307 -11.27 -24.95 -20.46
N GLY A 308 -11.49 -23.74 -19.96
CA GLY A 308 -11.78 -23.43 -18.57
C GLY A 308 -10.58 -23.53 -17.62
N THR A 309 -9.36 -23.74 -18.14
CA THR A 309 -8.16 -23.91 -17.31
C THR A 309 -7.62 -22.59 -16.79
N GLU A 310 -7.78 -21.54 -17.58
CA GLU A 310 -7.34 -20.19 -17.28
C GLU A 310 -8.53 -19.23 -17.20
N ARG A 311 -8.40 -18.20 -16.38
CA ARG A 311 -9.35 -17.09 -16.31
C ARG A 311 -8.66 -15.73 -16.27
N GLU A 312 -9.37 -14.70 -16.66
CA GLU A 312 -8.94 -13.31 -16.59
C GLU A 312 -9.95 -12.50 -15.77
N ILE A 313 -9.45 -11.69 -14.86
CA ILE A 313 -10.28 -10.74 -14.09
C ILE A 313 -10.26 -9.42 -14.83
N ARG A 314 -11.42 -8.98 -15.32
CA ARG A 314 -11.53 -7.84 -16.23
C ARG A 314 -12.50 -6.78 -15.71
N SER A 315 -12.18 -5.52 -16.01
CA SER A 315 -13.15 -4.42 -16.01
C SER A 315 -13.42 -4.05 -17.46
N VAL A 316 -14.65 -4.28 -17.92
CA VAL A 316 -15.06 -4.14 -19.33
C VAL A 316 -15.99 -2.94 -19.46
N VAL A 317 -15.74 -2.08 -20.44
CA VAL A 317 -16.67 -1.02 -20.82
C VAL A 317 -17.84 -1.66 -21.56
N TRP A 318 -19.05 -1.49 -21.03
CA TRP A 318 -20.28 -1.96 -21.66
C TRP A 318 -21.08 -0.75 -22.14
N HIS A 319 -21.15 -0.58 -23.46
CA HIS A 319 -21.85 0.55 -24.07
C HIS A 319 -23.35 0.27 -24.19
N PRO A 320 -24.22 1.27 -23.98
CA PRO A 320 -25.69 1.12 -24.01
C PRO A 320 -26.26 0.55 -25.32
N HIS A 321 -25.58 0.75 -26.45
CA HIS A 321 -26.11 0.39 -27.77
C HIS A 321 -25.27 -0.65 -28.51
N THR A 322 -23.97 -0.73 -28.23
CA THR A 322 -23.03 -1.60 -28.95
C THR A 322 -22.54 -2.78 -28.12
N GLY A 323 -22.86 -2.82 -26.82
CA GLY A 323 -22.44 -3.89 -25.92
C GLY A 323 -20.97 -3.76 -25.45
N PRO A 324 -20.28 -4.87 -25.17
CA PRO A 324 -18.94 -4.85 -24.60
C PRO A 324 -17.90 -4.26 -25.56
N GLY A 325 -17.02 -3.40 -25.03
CA GLY A 325 -15.95 -2.72 -25.75
C GLY A 325 -14.59 -2.91 -25.07
N ASP A 326 -13.86 -1.81 -24.88
CA ASP A 326 -12.53 -1.82 -24.29
C ASP A 326 -12.54 -2.37 -22.86
N HIS A 327 -11.40 -2.91 -22.43
CA HIS A 327 -11.29 -3.52 -21.10
C HIS A 327 -9.88 -3.41 -20.53
N TYR A 328 -9.81 -3.45 -19.21
CA TYR A 328 -8.58 -3.68 -18.46
C TYR A 328 -8.59 -5.08 -17.86
N THR A 329 -7.45 -5.77 -17.90
CA THR A 329 -7.24 -7.08 -17.25
C THR A 329 -6.29 -6.90 -16.07
N LYS A 330 -6.70 -7.37 -14.89
CA LYS A 330 -5.95 -7.26 -13.62
C LYS A 330 -4.52 -7.78 -13.76
N ARG A 331 -3.55 -7.06 -13.20
CA ARG A 331 -2.11 -7.35 -13.41
C ARG A 331 -1.44 -7.98 -12.20
N TYR A 332 -1.79 -7.52 -11.00
CA TYR A 332 -1.30 -8.07 -9.74
C TYR A 332 -2.35 -8.97 -9.15
N LEU A 333 -2.09 -10.28 -9.30
CA LEU A 333 -2.97 -11.31 -8.81
C LEU A 333 -2.68 -11.66 -7.36
N VAL A 334 -3.72 -11.96 -6.59
CA VAL A 334 -3.62 -12.38 -5.19
C VAL A 334 -3.15 -13.84 -5.13
N PRO A 335 -1.95 -14.13 -4.58
CA PRO A 335 -1.49 -15.50 -4.40
C PRO A 335 -2.45 -16.29 -3.49
N PHE A 336 -2.71 -17.54 -3.85
CA PHE A 336 -3.63 -18.47 -3.17
C PHE A 336 -5.12 -18.09 -3.21
N GLY A 337 -5.48 -16.90 -3.68
CA GLY A 337 -6.88 -16.50 -3.94
C GLY A 337 -7.25 -16.57 -5.42
N GLU A 338 -6.38 -16.06 -6.29
CA GLU A 338 -6.64 -15.96 -7.73
C GLU A 338 -5.83 -16.96 -8.55
N TYR A 339 -4.68 -17.36 -8.04
CA TYR A 339 -3.86 -18.44 -8.59
C TYR A 339 -3.15 -19.19 -7.47
N VAL A 340 -2.70 -20.41 -7.72
CA VAL A 340 -1.95 -21.20 -6.75
C VAL A 340 -0.46 -21.26 -7.12
N PRO A 341 0.43 -20.54 -6.41
CA PRO A 341 1.87 -20.67 -6.59
C PRO A 341 2.29 -22.13 -6.42
N PHE A 342 3.11 -22.67 -7.33
CA PHE A 342 3.58 -24.07 -7.29
C PHE A 342 2.43 -25.08 -7.06
N ARG A 343 1.32 -24.94 -7.81
CA ARG A 343 0.08 -25.72 -7.68
C ARG A 343 0.31 -27.21 -7.46
N ASP A 344 1.20 -27.85 -8.23
CA ASP A 344 1.49 -29.29 -8.12
C ASP A 344 1.93 -29.73 -6.72
N VAL A 345 2.60 -28.83 -5.98
CA VAL A 345 3.06 -29.09 -4.61
C VAL A 345 1.96 -28.75 -3.61
N PHE A 346 1.43 -27.53 -3.69
CA PHE A 346 0.53 -27.03 -2.64
C PHE A 346 -0.89 -27.60 -2.74
N ALA A 347 -1.44 -27.80 -3.93
CA ALA A 347 -2.78 -28.40 -4.08
C ALA A 347 -2.81 -29.86 -3.59
N THR A 348 -1.67 -30.57 -3.65
CA THR A 348 -1.53 -31.94 -3.13
C THR A 348 -1.53 -32.00 -1.60
N VAL A 349 -1.16 -30.91 -0.92
CA VAL A 349 -0.99 -30.87 0.55
C VAL A 349 -2.12 -30.08 1.23
N ILE A 350 -2.73 -29.12 0.54
CA ILE A 350 -3.74 -28.20 1.07
C ILE A 350 -5.02 -28.34 0.25
N SER A 351 -5.93 -29.21 0.69
CA SER A 351 -7.20 -29.50 -0.02
C SER A 351 -8.10 -28.28 -0.23
N ARG A 352 -7.99 -27.23 0.59
CA ARG A 352 -8.75 -25.98 0.41
C ARG A 352 -8.43 -25.23 -0.89
N LEU A 353 -7.25 -25.47 -1.47
CA LEU A 353 -6.83 -24.84 -2.73
C LEU A 353 -7.61 -25.37 -3.94
N GLU A 354 -8.36 -26.46 -3.79
CA GLU A 354 -9.30 -26.95 -4.81
C GLU A 354 -10.42 -25.93 -5.12
N GLN A 355 -10.70 -24.99 -4.21
CA GLN A 355 -11.66 -23.91 -4.44
C GLN A 355 -11.16 -22.88 -5.47
N VAL A 356 -9.84 -22.83 -5.73
CA VAL A 356 -9.25 -22.07 -6.83
C VAL A 356 -9.10 -23.02 -8.02
N SER A 357 -10.22 -23.31 -8.68
CA SER A 357 -10.35 -24.36 -9.70
C SER A 357 -9.62 -24.04 -11.02
N SER A 358 -9.45 -22.76 -11.33
CA SER A 358 -8.64 -22.25 -12.46
C SER A 358 -7.60 -21.27 -11.94
N ASP A 359 -6.49 -21.10 -12.66
CA ASP A 359 -5.52 -20.05 -12.37
C ASP A 359 -5.90 -18.78 -13.15
N ALA A 360 -5.92 -17.65 -12.45
CA ALA A 360 -6.01 -16.36 -13.11
C ALA A 360 -4.70 -16.02 -13.83
N VAL A 361 -4.81 -15.42 -15.01
CA VAL A 361 -3.67 -14.98 -15.82
C VAL A 361 -3.56 -13.45 -15.73
N PRO A 362 -2.38 -12.90 -15.44
CA PRO A 362 -2.21 -11.45 -15.29
C PRO A 362 -2.24 -10.75 -16.65
N GLY A 363 -2.90 -9.59 -16.70
CA GLY A 363 -2.82 -8.67 -17.83
C GLY A 363 -1.43 -8.05 -18.01
N THR A 364 -1.17 -7.51 -19.20
CA THR A 364 0.11 -6.87 -19.54
C THR A 364 0.01 -5.35 -19.72
N GLU A 365 -1.16 -4.88 -20.17
CA GLU A 365 -1.38 -3.50 -20.58
C GLU A 365 -1.70 -2.56 -19.41
N PRO A 366 -1.34 -1.26 -19.49
CA PRO A 366 -1.79 -0.24 -18.55
C PRO A 366 -3.32 -0.14 -18.49
N GLY A 367 -3.87 0.16 -17.30
CA GLY A 367 -5.32 0.30 -17.09
C GLY A 367 -5.91 1.63 -17.52
N ALA A 368 -5.40 2.26 -18.58
CA ALA A 368 -6.02 3.47 -19.14
C ALA A 368 -7.18 3.06 -20.05
N VAL A 369 -8.41 3.37 -19.64
CA VAL A 369 -9.63 2.96 -20.34
C VAL A 369 -10.50 4.19 -20.62
N GLU A 370 -10.94 4.38 -21.85
CA GLU A 370 -11.81 5.51 -22.21
C GLU A 370 -13.28 5.18 -21.98
N LEU A 371 -13.98 6.07 -21.25
CA LEU A 371 -15.43 6.06 -21.11
C LEU A 371 -15.97 7.44 -21.44
N ASN A 372 -16.74 7.53 -22.53
CA ASN A 372 -17.47 8.74 -22.92
C ASN A 372 -16.59 10.00 -22.97
N GLY A 373 -15.39 9.90 -23.57
CA GLY A 373 -14.44 11.00 -23.68
C GLY A 373 -13.62 11.32 -22.42
N THR A 374 -13.73 10.52 -21.36
CA THR A 374 -12.85 10.59 -20.18
C THR A 374 -12.02 9.32 -20.08
N THR A 375 -10.70 9.45 -19.96
CA THR A 375 -9.83 8.29 -19.70
C THR A 375 -9.72 8.06 -18.20
N VAL A 376 -10.13 6.89 -17.72
CA VAL A 376 -9.96 6.47 -16.32
C VAL A 376 -8.73 5.59 -16.16
N ALA A 377 -8.07 5.70 -15.02
CA ALA A 377 -6.97 4.84 -14.59
C ALA A 377 -7.53 3.72 -13.69
N VAL A 378 -7.82 2.57 -14.30
CA VAL A 378 -8.35 1.39 -13.61
C VAL A 378 -7.23 0.64 -12.88
N ALA A 379 -7.45 0.36 -11.60
CA ALA A 379 -6.64 -0.55 -10.81
C ALA A 379 -7.57 -1.47 -10.01
N ILE A 380 -7.64 -2.75 -10.38
CA ILE A 380 -8.62 -3.68 -9.79
C ILE A 380 -8.09 -4.17 -8.45
N CYS A 381 -8.82 -3.88 -7.38
CA CYS A 381 -8.61 -4.42 -6.04
C CYS A 381 -7.13 -4.37 -5.61
N PHE A 382 -6.46 -5.51 -5.52
CA PHE A 382 -5.08 -5.65 -5.09
C PHE A 382 -4.07 -4.80 -5.91
N ASP A 383 -4.37 -4.47 -7.18
CA ASP A 383 -3.53 -3.59 -8.02
C ASP A 383 -3.26 -2.24 -7.35
N ILE A 384 -4.22 -1.68 -6.60
CA ILE A 384 -4.11 -0.34 -6.00
C ILE A 384 -2.96 -0.23 -4.99
N ALA A 385 -2.59 -1.37 -4.38
CA ALA A 385 -1.53 -1.46 -3.40
C ALA A 385 -0.14 -1.36 -4.03
N PHE A 386 -0.01 -1.59 -5.34
CA PHE A 386 1.26 -1.52 -6.07
C PHE A 386 1.45 -0.17 -6.73
N ASP A 387 2.70 0.30 -6.75
CA ASP A 387 3.03 1.63 -7.30
C ASP A 387 2.95 1.66 -8.85
N ARG A 388 3.00 0.50 -9.51
CA ARG A 388 3.13 0.40 -10.98
C ARG A 388 1.80 0.54 -11.73
N PRO A 389 0.71 -0.18 -11.40
CA PRO A 389 -0.52 -0.16 -12.20
C PRO A 389 -1.12 1.23 -12.34
N VAL A 390 -1.30 1.93 -11.20
CA VAL A 390 -1.90 3.27 -11.17
C VAL A 390 -1.02 4.27 -11.92
N ARG A 391 0.29 4.26 -11.67
CA ARG A 391 1.23 5.16 -12.35
C ARG A 391 1.17 5.01 -13.87
N GLU A 392 1.21 3.79 -14.38
CA GLU A 392 1.21 3.54 -15.83
C GLU A 392 -0.13 3.96 -16.44
N ALA A 393 -1.26 3.59 -15.84
CA ALA A 393 -2.58 4.01 -16.32
C ALA A 393 -2.75 5.55 -16.32
N VAL A 394 -2.21 6.21 -15.31
CA VAL A 394 -2.20 7.67 -15.22
C VAL A 394 -1.27 8.32 -16.24
N ALA A 395 -0.09 7.73 -16.48
CA ALA A 395 0.87 8.23 -17.46
C ALA A 395 0.34 8.13 -18.90
N GLU A 396 -0.51 7.14 -19.17
CA GLU A 396 -1.23 6.95 -20.45
C GLU A 396 -2.48 7.83 -20.59
N GLY A 397 -2.69 8.79 -19.68
CA GLY A 397 -3.76 9.78 -19.80
C GLY A 397 -4.91 9.63 -18.81
N GLY A 398 -4.84 8.70 -17.84
CA GLY A 398 -5.84 8.57 -16.78
C GLY A 398 -6.07 9.87 -15.99
N GLN A 399 -7.30 10.38 -16.09
CA GLN A 399 -7.77 11.63 -15.48
C GLN A 399 -8.43 11.41 -14.11
N ILE A 400 -8.96 10.21 -13.87
CA ILE A 400 -9.63 9.77 -12.63
C ILE A 400 -9.14 8.36 -12.31
N ILE A 401 -8.82 8.06 -11.05
CA ILE A 401 -8.51 6.69 -10.61
C ILE A 401 -9.82 5.95 -10.37
N VAL A 402 -9.94 4.73 -10.89
CA VAL A 402 -11.10 3.88 -10.65
C VAL A 402 -10.64 2.55 -10.05
N GLU A 403 -11.24 2.18 -8.93
CA GLU A 403 -10.94 0.96 -8.19
C GLU A 403 -12.19 0.07 -8.07
N PRO A 404 -12.41 -0.83 -9.05
CA PRO A 404 -13.35 -1.92 -8.89
C PRO A 404 -12.75 -2.94 -7.92
N THR A 405 -13.47 -3.29 -6.87
CA THR A 405 -12.94 -4.19 -5.83
C THR A 405 -14.00 -5.13 -5.26
N ASN A 406 -13.61 -6.36 -4.92
CA ASN A 406 -14.46 -7.31 -4.22
C ASN A 406 -13.88 -7.63 -2.84
N ASN A 407 -14.44 -6.99 -1.81
CA ASN A 407 -14.03 -7.17 -0.41
C ASN A 407 -14.94 -8.12 0.37
N ALA A 408 -15.81 -8.87 -0.31
CA ALA A 408 -16.86 -9.64 0.34
C ALA A 408 -16.36 -10.66 1.38
N ASN A 409 -15.20 -11.27 1.13
CA ASN A 409 -14.57 -12.20 2.08
C ASN A 409 -14.01 -11.50 3.34
N TYR A 410 -13.79 -10.19 3.30
CA TYR A 410 -13.05 -9.43 4.31
C TYR A 410 -13.90 -8.36 5.02
N ASN A 411 -15.20 -8.34 4.80
CA ASN A 411 -16.07 -7.35 5.42
C ASN A 411 -15.93 -7.31 6.94
N PHE A 412 -15.96 -6.10 7.51
CA PHE A 412 -15.83 -5.84 8.95
C PHE A 412 -14.51 -6.28 9.60
N THR A 413 -13.49 -6.61 8.81
CA THR A 413 -12.16 -6.96 9.32
C THR A 413 -11.17 -5.79 9.33
N GLY A 414 -11.56 -4.62 8.81
CA GLY A 414 -10.69 -3.46 8.61
C GLY A 414 -9.87 -3.48 7.31
N GLN A 415 -9.93 -4.56 6.52
CA GLN A 415 -9.22 -4.64 5.24
C GLN A 415 -9.75 -3.59 4.23
N SER A 416 -11.06 -3.36 4.18
CA SER A 416 -11.68 -2.31 3.34
C SER A 416 -11.17 -0.91 3.72
N ASP A 417 -11.03 -0.62 5.02
CA ASP A 417 -10.48 0.66 5.49
C ASP A 417 -8.99 0.81 5.11
N GLN A 418 -8.22 -0.27 5.26
CA GLN A 418 -6.81 -0.31 4.84
C GLN A 418 -6.65 -0.05 3.34
N GLN A 419 -7.49 -0.65 2.51
CA GLN A 419 -7.48 -0.45 1.07
C GLN A 419 -7.88 0.98 0.70
N LEU A 420 -8.95 1.52 1.33
CA LEU A 420 -9.32 2.92 1.15
C LEU A 420 -8.16 3.88 1.48
N ALA A 421 -7.42 3.65 2.56
CA ALA A 421 -6.26 4.47 2.90
C ALA A 421 -5.14 4.40 1.84
N ILE A 422 -4.93 3.23 1.23
CA ILE A 422 -4.00 3.08 0.11
C ILE A 422 -4.48 3.94 -1.07
N THR A 423 -5.75 3.83 -1.45
CA THR A 423 -6.35 4.56 -2.57
C THR A 423 -6.29 6.07 -2.36
N ARG A 424 -6.54 6.54 -1.14
CA ARG A 424 -6.37 7.95 -0.76
C ARG A 424 -4.95 8.45 -0.97
N LEU A 425 -3.94 7.63 -0.63
CA LEU A 425 -2.55 7.98 -0.91
C LEU A 425 -2.27 7.99 -2.42
N ARG A 426 -2.83 7.05 -3.21
CA ARG A 426 -2.71 7.05 -4.68
C ARG A 426 -3.34 8.28 -5.31
N ALA A 427 -4.47 8.73 -4.79
CA ALA A 427 -5.12 9.97 -5.21
C ALA A 427 -4.19 11.18 -5.05
N VAL A 428 -3.47 11.29 -3.92
CA VAL A 428 -2.47 12.35 -3.69
C VAL A 428 -1.23 12.15 -4.57
N GLU A 429 -0.69 10.93 -4.62
CA GLU A 429 0.51 10.58 -5.38
C GLU A 429 0.40 10.98 -6.85
N HIS A 430 -0.76 10.70 -7.42
CA HIS A 430 -1.04 11.00 -8.81
C HIS A 430 -1.79 12.32 -8.95
N GLY A 431 -2.34 12.96 -7.92
CA GLY A 431 -3.13 14.19 -8.06
C GLY A 431 -4.40 13.97 -8.90
N ARG A 432 -5.07 12.83 -8.70
CA ARG A 432 -6.33 12.44 -9.36
C ARG A 432 -7.38 12.16 -8.29
N PRO A 433 -8.66 12.52 -8.47
CA PRO A 433 -9.70 11.94 -7.65
C PRO A 433 -9.79 10.43 -7.91
N ALA A 434 -10.36 9.69 -6.96
CA ALA A 434 -10.56 8.26 -7.05
C ALA A 434 -12.02 7.88 -6.78
N VAL A 435 -12.53 6.91 -7.54
CA VAL A 435 -13.83 6.29 -7.35
C VAL A 435 -13.62 4.81 -7.04
N ILE A 436 -14.02 4.40 -5.85
CA ILE A 436 -13.94 3.02 -5.37
C ILE A 436 -15.34 2.43 -5.46
N ALA A 437 -15.52 1.37 -6.26
CA ALA A 437 -16.74 0.61 -6.36
C ALA A 437 -16.49 -0.79 -5.77
N ALA A 438 -17.01 -1.02 -4.56
CA ALA A 438 -16.86 -2.28 -3.85
C ALA A 438 -18.11 -3.14 -3.99
N THR A 439 -17.94 -4.46 -4.09
CA THR A 439 -19.08 -5.40 -4.16
C THR A 439 -19.96 -5.30 -2.92
N SER A 440 -19.35 -5.38 -1.75
CA SER A 440 -19.99 -5.25 -0.42
C SER A 440 -19.08 -4.55 0.59
N GLY A 441 -17.87 -4.16 0.19
CA GLY A 441 -16.91 -3.43 1.02
C GLY A 441 -17.28 -1.96 1.18
N ILE A 442 -16.27 -1.12 1.35
CA ILE A 442 -16.43 0.33 1.34
C ILE A 442 -16.30 0.82 -0.09
N SER A 443 -17.41 1.27 -0.68
CA SER A 443 -17.38 2.16 -1.84
C SER A 443 -17.16 3.58 -1.38
N ALA A 444 -16.41 4.36 -2.15
CA ALA A 444 -16.05 5.71 -1.76
C ALA A 444 -15.72 6.60 -2.96
N VAL A 445 -15.82 7.91 -2.73
CA VAL A 445 -15.29 8.94 -3.64
C VAL A 445 -14.24 9.73 -2.88
N VAL A 446 -13.08 9.90 -3.48
CA VAL A 446 -11.92 10.56 -2.88
C VAL A 446 -11.44 11.68 -3.79
N ASP A 447 -11.12 12.85 -3.24
CA ASP A 447 -10.56 13.95 -4.02
C ASP A 447 -9.05 13.77 -4.32
N ALA A 448 -8.49 14.62 -5.18
CA ALA A 448 -7.06 14.59 -5.52
C ALA A 448 -6.11 14.93 -4.33
N ARG A 449 -6.66 15.35 -3.18
CA ARG A 449 -5.92 15.62 -1.94
C ARG A 449 -6.07 14.45 -0.94
N GLY A 450 -6.70 13.36 -1.34
CA GLY A 450 -6.90 12.18 -0.50
C GLY A 450 -8.02 12.34 0.54
N GLN A 451 -8.89 13.34 0.42
CA GLN A 451 -10.05 13.51 1.29
C GLN A 451 -11.22 12.67 0.79
N VAL A 452 -11.90 11.98 1.72
CA VAL A 452 -13.07 11.15 1.41
C VAL A 452 -14.31 12.06 1.32
N LEU A 453 -14.91 12.13 0.13
CA LEU A 453 -16.12 12.91 -0.16
C LEU A 453 -17.39 12.09 0.08
N TYR A 454 -17.32 10.78 -0.17
CA TYR A 454 -18.40 9.84 0.05
C TYR A 454 -17.85 8.50 0.55
N ARG A 455 -18.60 7.82 1.42
CA ARG A 455 -18.29 6.49 1.95
C ARG A 455 -19.60 5.71 2.14
N SER A 456 -19.71 4.53 1.56
CA SER A 456 -20.84 3.63 1.78
C SER A 456 -20.69 2.83 3.08
N PRO A 457 -21.80 2.30 3.64
CA PRO A 457 -21.74 1.20 4.59
C PRO A 457 -21.24 -0.09 3.94
N GLU A 458 -20.61 -0.95 4.74
CA GLU A 458 -20.26 -2.31 4.35
C GLU A 458 -21.48 -3.23 4.42
N ALA A 459 -21.51 -4.27 3.59
CA ALA A 459 -22.54 -5.32 3.56
C ALA A 459 -23.96 -4.84 3.26
N GLU A 460 -24.10 -3.70 2.59
CA GLU A 460 -25.38 -3.11 2.19
C GLU A 460 -25.33 -2.67 0.72
N PRO A 461 -26.44 -2.75 -0.04
CA PRO A 461 -26.49 -2.13 -1.36
C PRO A 461 -26.38 -0.61 -1.27
N ALA A 462 -25.67 0.02 -2.21
CA ALA A 462 -25.56 1.46 -2.29
C ALA A 462 -25.42 1.95 -3.73
N VAL A 463 -26.03 3.11 -4.02
CA VAL A 463 -25.89 3.83 -5.28
C VAL A 463 -25.50 5.26 -4.95
N HIS A 464 -24.49 5.79 -5.63
CA HIS A 464 -24.07 7.17 -5.41
C HIS A 464 -23.61 7.82 -6.70
N VAL A 465 -23.97 9.10 -6.89
CA VAL A 465 -23.55 9.93 -8.02
C VAL A 465 -22.71 11.08 -7.47
N ALA A 466 -21.53 11.28 -8.05
CA ALA A 466 -20.61 12.34 -7.68
C ALA A 466 -20.15 13.13 -8.90
N GLU A 467 -20.04 14.43 -8.74
CA GLU A 467 -19.35 15.30 -9.69
C GLU A 467 -17.89 15.44 -9.25
N ILE A 468 -16.96 14.96 -10.07
CA ILE A 468 -15.53 14.94 -9.75
C ILE A 468 -14.69 15.55 -10.88
N PRO A 469 -13.57 16.22 -10.56
CA PRO A 469 -12.74 16.87 -11.56
C PRO A 469 -11.91 15.84 -12.35
N ALA A 470 -12.06 15.79 -13.67
CA ALA A 470 -11.07 15.12 -14.53
C ALA A 470 -9.79 15.98 -14.55
N MET A 471 -8.68 15.39 -14.09
CA MET A 471 -7.43 16.11 -13.87
C MET A 471 -6.49 16.01 -15.07
N ARG A 472 -5.72 17.07 -15.33
CA ARG A 472 -4.72 17.10 -16.42
C ARG A 472 -3.29 17.28 -15.88
N GLY A 473 -2.33 16.73 -16.62
CA GLY A 473 -0.91 16.83 -16.30
C GLY A 473 -0.43 15.74 -15.34
N LEU A 474 0.86 15.73 -15.02
CA LEU A 474 1.48 14.70 -14.18
C LEU A 474 2.16 15.32 -12.97
N THR A 475 1.95 14.75 -11.77
CA THR A 475 2.73 15.06 -10.57
C THR A 475 4.21 14.70 -10.77
N PRO A 476 5.14 15.33 -10.02
CA PRO A 476 6.55 14.93 -10.05
C PRO A 476 6.76 13.43 -9.80
N ALA A 477 6.04 12.83 -8.84
CA ALA A 477 6.12 11.40 -8.56
C ALA A 477 5.76 10.55 -9.79
N THR A 478 4.67 10.91 -10.49
CA THR A 478 4.25 10.19 -11.69
C THR A 478 5.30 10.30 -12.80
N ARG A 479 5.89 11.49 -13.00
CA ARG A 479 6.94 11.72 -14.02
C ARG A 479 8.25 10.98 -13.71
N LEU A 480 8.66 10.97 -12.44
CA LEU A 480 9.90 10.33 -11.99
C LEU A 480 9.76 8.81 -11.88
N GLY A 481 8.53 8.30 -11.74
CA GLY A 481 8.23 6.89 -11.60
C GLY A 481 8.99 6.24 -10.44
N ALA A 482 9.70 5.15 -10.72
CA ALA A 482 10.41 4.39 -9.68
C ALA A 482 11.72 5.05 -9.19
N LEU A 483 12.15 6.16 -9.79
CA LEU A 483 13.46 6.78 -9.48
C LEU A 483 13.61 7.20 -8.01
N PRO A 484 12.63 7.85 -7.35
CA PRO A 484 12.79 8.26 -5.95
C PRO A 484 12.95 7.08 -5.00
N GLU A 485 12.13 6.03 -5.18
CA GLU A 485 12.22 4.79 -4.42
C GLU A 485 13.58 4.10 -4.64
N LEU A 486 14.01 3.97 -5.91
CA LEU A 486 15.29 3.35 -6.24
C LEU A 486 16.48 4.12 -5.65
N ALA A 487 16.47 5.46 -5.72
CA ALA A 487 17.54 6.29 -5.17
C ALA A 487 17.66 6.12 -3.64
N LEU A 488 16.53 6.12 -2.93
CA LEU A 488 16.49 5.91 -1.48
C LEU A 488 16.91 4.47 -1.10
N THR A 489 16.48 3.46 -1.86
CA THR A 489 16.89 2.07 -1.66
C THR A 489 18.40 1.90 -1.86
N LEU A 490 18.97 2.45 -2.93
CA LEU A 490 20.41 2.40 -3.20
C LEU A 490 21.22 3.15 -2.12
N ALA A 491 20.71 4.29 -1.64
CA ALA A 491 21.33 5.02 -0.54
C ALA A 491 21.35 4.20 0.76
N GLY A 492 20.24 3.52 1.11
CA GLY A 492 20.15 2.65 2.28
C GLY A 492 21.11 1.45 2.20
N LEU A 493 21.15 0.77 1.06
CA LEU A 493 22.08 -0.35 0.82
C LEU A 493 23.54 0.10 0.85
N GLY A 494 23.85 1.24 0.21
CA GLY A 494 25.17 1.85 0.23
C GLY A 494 25.65 2.19 1.65
N ALA A 495 24.75 2.68 2.50
CA ALA A 495 25.04 2.96 3.90
C ALA A 495 25.37 1.67 4.69
N VAL A 496 24.67 0.56 4.45
CA VAL A 496 25.01 -0.74 5.08
C VAL A 496 26.39 -1.20 4.66
N VAL A 497 26.71 -1.13 3.35
CA VAL A 497 28.06 -1.47 2.85
C VAL A 497 29.12 -0.60 3.50
N ALA A 498 28.91 0.72 3.57
CA ALA A 498 29.83 1.65 4.21
C ALA A 498 30.03 1.33 5.70
N ALA A 499 28.96 0.97 6.43
CA ALA A 499 29.04 0.57 7.83
C ALA A 499 29.85 -0.71 8.02
N LEU A 500 29.66 -1.72 7.16
CA LEU A 500 30.42 -2.98 7.20
C LEU A 500 31.91 -2.76 6.88
N VAL A 501 32.22 -1.96 5.86
CA VAL A 501 33.61 -1.61 5.50
C VAL A 501 34.29 -0.87 6.65
N ARG A 502 33.61 0.09 7.25
CA ARG A 502 34.12 0.82 8.42
C ARG A 502 34.38 -0.13 9.59
N ALA A 503 33.43 -1.01 9.92
CA ALA A 503 33.59 -1.97 11.00
C ALA A 503 34.81 -2.89 10.80
N ARG A 504 35.04 -3.37 9.57
CA ARG A 504 36.21 -4.19 9.23
C ARG A 504 37.52 -3.42 9.36
N ARG A 505 37.58 -2.16 8.90
CA ARG A 505 38.78 -1.31 9.02
C ARG A 505 39.16 -1.04 10.48
N THR A 506 38.18 -0.76 11.33
CA THR A 506 38.44 -0.53 12.77
C THR A 506 38.96 -1.81 13.46
N ALA A 507 38.39 -2.96 13.13
CA ALA A 507 38.86 -4.25 13.66
C ALA A 507 40.29 -4.60 13.19
N GLY A 508 40.59 -4.39 11.90
CA GLY A 508 41.94 -4.60 11.36
C GLY A 508 42.98 -3.63 11.94
N SER A 509 42.60 -2.39 12.21
CA SER A 509 43.47 -1.43 12.90
C SER A 509 43.75 -1.85 14.34
N ALA A 510 42.73 -2.29 15.10
CA ALA A 510 42.91 -2.73 16.48
C ALA A 510 43.82 -3.96 16.61
N LEU A 511 43.72 -4.91 15.67
CA LEU A 511 44.62 -6.06 15.59
C LEU A 511 46.08 -5.65 15.31
N ARG A 512 46.31 -4.68 14.42
CA ARG A 512 47.66 -4.16 14.14
C ARG A 512 48.26 -3.41 15.33
N THR A 513 47.47 -2.59 16.04
CA THR A 513 47.96 -1.89 17.23
C THR A 513 48.29 -2.87 18.36
N GLY A 514 47.47 -3.91 18.55
CA GLY A 514 47.77 -4.96 19.54
C GLY A 514 49.03 -5.78 19.22
N GLN A 515 49.32 -6.03 17.94
CA GLN A 515 50.58 -6.67 17.52
C GLN A 515 51.80 -5.77 17.75
N LEU A 516 51.67 -4.45 17.52
CA LEU A 516 52.75 -3.49 17.75
C LEU A 516 53.06 -3.29 19.24
N ASP A 517 52.05 -3.35 20.12
CA ASP A 517 52.25 -3.29 21.57
C ASP A 517 52.86 -4.59 22.12
N GLN A 518 52.57 -5.76 21.54
CA GLN A 518 53.25 -7.01 21.88
C GLN A 518 54.71 -7.03 21.43
N GLN A 519 55.05 -6.42 20.29
CA GLN A 519 56.45 -6.28 19.85
C GLN A 519 57.28 -5.30 20.71
N LYS A 520 56.65 -4.39 21.45
CA LYS A 520 57.34 -3.47 22.38
C LYS A 520 57.58 -4.04 23.78
N THR A 521 56.90 -5.12 24.15
CA THR A 521 57.03 -5.76 25.47
C THR A 521 57.94 -6.98 25.48
N GLU A 522 58.47 -7.41 24.33
CA GLU A 522 59.56 -8.38 24.30
C GLU A 522 60.86 -7.71 24.79
N PRO A 523 61.51 -8.22 25.86
CA PRO A 523 62.77 -7.68 26.32
C PRO A 523 63.85 -7.91 25.26
N SER A 524 64.59 -6.85 24.92
CA SER A 524 65.78 -6.92 24.07
C SER A 524 66.68 -8.05 24.59
N PRO A 525 67.06 -9.03 23.76
CA PRO A 525 68.06 -10.00 24.17
C PRO A 525 69.37 -9.25 24.35
N THR A 526 69.74 -9.00 25.60
CA THR A 526 71.11 -8.66 25.96
C THR A 526 71.98 -9.87 25.66
N GLY A 527 72.84 -9.72 24.66
CA GLY A 527 73.95 -10.59 24.33
C GLY A 527 75.04 -9.77 23.66
#